data_AF-A0A5J4XGX8-F1
#
_entry.id   AF-A0A5J4XGX8-F1
#
_cell.length_a   1.000
_cell.length_b   1.000
_cell.length_c   1.000
_cell.angle_alpha   90.00
_cell.angle_beta   90.00
_cell.angle_gamma   90.00
#
_symmetry.space_group_name_H-M   'P 1'
#
loop_
_entity.id
_entity.type
_entity.pdbx_description
1 polymer ?
#
loop_
_entity_poly.entity_id
_entity_poly.type
_entity_poly.pdbx_seq_one_letter_code
_entity_poly.pdbx_strand_id
1 'polypeptide(L)'
;MLRIARGTVRDCVVHIHSQCTRLSHDIISCNASTLEAACSTSGRNNVTSATSNSPSRRYLHTGSCCSSSSTLIPKSAGKNQKSSSSSAAFVFALPCLFTAFLGTWQIVRRHSKIELVEARTAALKGTGVELNELSVKPAEFTRVHIQGEFDHERSIYVGPRPRSSMGSAINGFMLVTPLHSDDWNRPVLVNRGWVPSTWRSDAQFRQQWDTSGTVSLEAVTRVSEDPSSFVPQNNPKTGEWFWIDIPAMAAALGLPADTPLVEAVSVAGEQPASSGSPTTMDVMGLRTTRPLNEESYPITRSVSELMTFKVTPNDHRNYALTWYTLSAATGSMAYGILNKRKGR
;
A
#
# COMPACT_ATOMS: atom_id res chain seq x y z
N MET A 1 51.35 8.96 18.95
CA MET A 1 50.61 7.69 18.72
C MET A 1 49.72 7.50 19.94
N LEU A 2 48.38 7.48 19.94
CA LEU A 2 47.32 7.21 18.96
C LEU A 2 46.20 8.26 19.16
N ARG A 3 45.60 8.77 18.08
CA ARG A 3 44.33 9.53 18.13
C ARG A 3 43.17 8.56 18.07
N ILE A 4 42.28 8.61 19.06
CA ILE A 4 41.03 7.84 19.13
C ILE A 4 39.98 8.56 18.27
N ALA A 5 39.53 7.92 17.19
CA ALA A 5 38.47 8.42 16.32
C ALA A 5 37.11 8.26 17.03
N ARG A 6 36.42 9.40 17.26
CA ARG A 6 35.01 9.45 17.66
C ARG A 6 34.15 9.33 16.40
N GLY A 7 33.73 8.10 16.07
CA GLY A 7 32.64 7.86 15.12
C GLY A 7 31.31 7.89 15.86
N THR A 8 30.43 8.80 15.49
CA THR A 8 29.10 8.98 16.08
C THR A 8 28.13 7.90 15.60
N VAL A 9 27.19 7.49 16.46
CA VAL A 9 26.11 6.52 16.20
C VAL A 9 25.36 6.75 14.88
N ARG A 10 25.35 7.99 14.38
CA ARG A 10 24.79 8.41 13.09
C ARG A 10 25.44 7.69 11.90
N ASP A 11 26.75 7.42 11.96
CA ASP A 11 27.51 6.80 10.87
C ASP A 11 27.22 5.29 10.77
N CYS A 12 26.99 4.62 11.91
CA CYS A 12 26.54 3.23 11.93
C CYS A 12 25.13 3.06 11.34
N VAL A 13 24.21 3.99 11.60
CA VAL A 13 22.83 3.92 11.09
C VAL A 13 22.79 4.13 9.58
N VAL A 14 23.59 5.05 9.04
CA VAL A 14 23.70 5.29 7.59
C VAL A 14 24.33 4.08 6.89
N HIS A 15 25.33 3.44 7.50
CA HIS A 15 25.99 2.27 6.91
C HIS A 15 25.08 1.03 6.90
N ILE A 16 24.29 0.82 7.97
CA ILE A 16 23.26 -0.23 8.02
C ILE A 16 22.14 0.04 7.01
N HIS A 17 21.74 1.30 6.83
CA HIS A 17 20.73 1.68 5.83
C HIS A 17 21.19 1.31 4.41
N SER A 18 22.44 1.66 4.03
CA SER A 18 22.97 1.33 2.69
C SER A 18 23.10 -0.16 2.42
N GLN A 19 23.47 -0.96 3.43
CA GLN A 19 23.61 -2.41 3.31
C GLN A 19 22.24 -3.11 3.23
N CYS A 20 21.26 -2.66 4.03
CA CYS A 20 19.89 -3.19 3.99
C CYS A 20 19.16 -2.85 2.69
N THR A 21 19.38 -1.67 2.10
CA THR A 21 18.78 -1.32 0.80
C THR A 21 19.32 -2.20 -0.32
N ARG A 22 20.63 -2.49 -0.36
CA ARG A 22 21.22 -3.42 -1.35
C ARG A 22 20.69 -4.84 -1.19
N LEU A 23 20.68 -5.37 0.03
CA LEU A 23 20.13 -6.70 0.32
C LEU A 23 18.64 -6.80 -0.04
N SER A 24 17.85 -5.74 0.15
CA SER A 24 16.44 -5.73 -0.24
C SER A 24 16.24 -5.75 -1.76
N HIS A 25 17.08 -5.05 -2.53
CA HIS A 25 17.04 -5.10 -3.99
C HIS A 25 17.47 -6.47 -4.52
N ASP A 26 18.50 -7.08 -3.94
CA ASP A 26 19.01 -8.39 -4.37
C ASP A 26 18.03 -9.54 -4.03
N ILE A 27 17.37 -9.48 -2.87
CA ILE A 27 16.33 -10.47 -2.48
C ILE A 27 15.09 -10.34 -3.39
N ILE A 28 14.69 -9.12 -3.74
CA ILE A 28 13.57 -8.88 -4.67
C ILE A 28 13.93 -9.37 -6.09
N SER A 29 15.17 -9.13 -6.54
CA SER A 29 15.65 -9.59 -7.86
C SER A 29 15.76 -11.12 -7.95
N CYS A 30 16.28 -11.78 -6.91
CA CYS A 30 16.32 -13.24 -6.85
C CYS A 30 14.92 -13.84 -6.98
N ASN A 31 13.92 -13.32 -6.25
CA ASN A 31 12.56 -13.87 -6.27
C ASN A 31 11.87 -13.73 -7.63
N ALA A 32 12.18 -12.69 -8.40
CA ALA A 32 11.67 -12.51 -9.76
C ALA A 32 12.27 -13.53 -10.75
N SER A 33 13.59 -13.78 -10.66
CA SER A 33 14.29 -14.73 -11.54
C SER A 33 13.95 -16.20 -11.27
N THR A 34 13.63 -16.59 -10.01
CA THR A 34 13.21 -17.97 -9.71
C THR A 34 11.77 -18.28 -10.12
N LEU A 35 10.91 -17.27 -10.32
CA LEU A 35 9.53 -17.46 -10.77
C LEU A 35 9.40 -17.62 -12.29
N GLU A 36 10.28 -17.02 -13.09
CA GLU A 36 10.29 -17.24 -14.54
C GLU A 36 10.80 -18.65 -14.93
N ALA A 37 11.65 -19.27 -14.12
CA ALA A 37 12.21 -20.60 -14.41
C ALA A 37 11.22 -21.77 -14.14
N ALA A 38 10.13 -21.56 -13.40
CA ALA A 38 9.21 -22.63 -13.00
C ALA A 38 7.99 -22.81 -13.92
N CYS A 39 7.77 -21.93 -14.91
CA CYS A 39 6.56 -21.92 -15.75
C CYS A 39 6.76 -22.44 -17.19
N SER A 40 7.93 -22.99 -17.55
CA SER A 40 8.22 -23.41 -18.93
C SER A 40 8.33 -24.93 -19.18
N THR A 41 7.95 -25.78 -18.22
CA THR A 41 7.96 -27.23 -18.44
C THR A 41 6.81 -27.94 -17.73
N SER A 42 5.63 -27.92 -18.35
CA SER A 42 4.71 -29.06 -18.29
C SER A 42 3.66 -28.94 -19.39
N GLY A 43 3.93 -29.59 -20.52
CA GLY A 43 3.00 -29.72 -21.63
C GLY A 43 2.99 -31.16 -22.13
N ARG A 44 1.77 -31.73 -22.19
CA ARG A 44 1.32 -32.96 -22.90
C ARG A 44 1.60 -34.33 -22.25
N ASN A 45 0.54 -35.05 -21.86
CA ASN A 45 -0.06 -36.11 -22.69
C ASN A 45 -1.34 -36.73 -22.07
N ASN A 46 -2.12 -37.32 -22.98
CA ASN A 46 -3.55 -37.69 -22.93
C ASN A 46 -3.94 -38.97 -22.16
N VAL A 47 -5.18 -38.94 -21.64
CA VAL A 47 -6.30 -39.92 -21.74
C VAL A 47 -5.99 -41.42 -21.81
N THR A 48 -6.55 -42.21 -20.87
CA THR A 48 -7.56 -43.27 -21.14
C THR A 48 -8.13 -43.89 -19.84
N SER A 49 -9.41 -44.25 -19.96
CA SER A 49 -10.40 -44.78 -19.01
C SER A 49 -10.24 -46.26 -18.61
N ALA A 50 -10.76 -46.66 -17.42
CA ALA A 50 -11.81 -47.69 -17.23
C ALA A 50 -11.77 -48.43 -15.86
N THR A 51 -12.88 -48.28 -15.12
CA THR A 51 -13.69 -49.26 -14.34
C THR A 51 -13.11 -50.55 -13.69
N SER A 52 -13.36 -50.61 -12.38
CA SER A 52 -14.07 -51.64 -11.57
C SER A 52 -13.46 -53.00 -11.16
N ASN A 53 -13.93 -53.39 -9.95
CA ASN A 53 -14.11 -54.73 -9.37
C ASN A 53 -12.99 -55.34 -8.49
N SER A 54 -13.24 -55.26 -7.18
CA SER A 54 -13.07 -56.34 -6.17
C SER A 54 -14.18 -57.41 -6.39
N PRO A 55 -14.27 -58.61 -5.74
CA PRO A 55 -13.61 -59.01 -4.49
C PRO A 55 -13.29 -60.52 -4.25
N SER A 56 -12.76 -60.78 -3.04
CA SER A 56 -13.10 -61.89 -2.12
C SER A 56 -12.34 -63.24 -2.07
N ARG A 57 -12.19 -63.68 -0.79
CA ARG A 57 -12.13 -65.06 -0.24
C ARG A 57 -10.76 -65.78 -0.31
N ARG A 58 -10.31 -66.61 0.65
CA ARG A 58 -10.96 -67.31 1.80
C ARG A 58 -9.90 -67.85 2.78
N TYR A 59 -10.29 -67.90 4.05
CA TYR A 59 -9.90 -68.71 5.24
C TYR A 59 -9.08 -70.02 5.09
N LEU A 60 -8.31 -70.36 6.14
CA LEU A 60 -8.50 -71.51 7.09
C LEU A 60 -7.29 -71.62 8.07
N HIS A 61 -7.47 -71.58 9.40
CA HIS A 61 -7.47 -72.71 10.39
C HIS A 61 -6.13 -73.51 10.44
N THR A 62 -5.51 -73.96 11.55
CA THR A 62 -5.80 -74.13 13.00
C THR A 62 -4.58 -74.74 13.71
N GLY A 63 -4.40 -74.44 15.02
CA GLY A 63 -3.80 -75.30 16.07
C GLY A 63 -2.29 -75.58 16.03
N SER A 64 -1.58 -75.99 17.09
CA SER A 64 -1.76 -76.02 18.55
C SER A 64 -0.40 -76.46 19.17
N CYS A 65 -0.18 -76.14 20.45
CA CYS A 65 0.71 -76.80 21.44
C CYS A 65 2.24 -76.53 21.50
N CYS A 66 2.61 -75.81 22.57
CA CYS A 66 3.67 -76.00 23.56
C CYS A 66 5.05 -76.57 23.16
N SER A 67 6.13 -75.82 23.46
CA SER A 67 7.21 -76.27 24.35
C SER A 67 8.17 -75.13 24.70
N SER A 68 8.56 -75.12 25.98
CA SER A 68 9.41 -74.15 26.67
C SER A 68 10.82 -74.05 26.07
N SER A 69 11.34 -72.83 25.99
CA SER A 69 12.78 -72.57 26.11
C SER A 69 13.02 -71.13 26.55
N SER A 70 13.42 -71.03 27.80
CA SER A 70 13.90 -69.82 28.47
C SER A 70 15.07 -69.23 27.69
N THR A 71 14.83 -68.13 26.98
CA THR A 71 15.91 -67.30 26.45
C THR A 71 15.82 -65.94 27.11
N LEU A 72 16.80 -65.66 27.97
CA LEU A 72 17.02 -64.37 28.61
C LEU A 72 17.12 -63.29 27.54
N ILE A 73 16.07 -62.48 27.39
CA ILE A 73 16.14 -61.25 26.61
C ILE A 73 16.97 -60.26 27.44
N PRO A 74 18.16 -59.82 26.98
CA PRO A 74 18.85 -58.74 27.64
C PRO A 74 17.97 -57.50 27.51
N LYS A 75 17.62 -56.88 28.65
CA LYS A 75 17.02 -55.55 28.69
C LYS A 75 17.94 -54.63 27.88
N SER A 76 17.56 -54.34 26.64
CA SER A 76 18.10 -53.23 25.86
C SER A 76 17.94 -52.00 26.74
N ALA A 77 19.03 -51.56 27.35
CA ALA A 77 19.12 -50.29 28.02
C ALA A 77 18.63 -49.25 27.02
N GLY A 78 17.43 -48.71 27.27
CA GLY A 78 16.91 -47.58 26.52
C GLY A 78 17.97 -46.51 26.60
N LYS A 79 18.71 -46.30 25.50
CA LYS A 79 19.54 -45.11 25.34
C LYS A 79 18.58 -43.95 25.53
N ASN A 80 18.67 -43.31 26.69
CA ASN A 80 18.06 -42.02 26.95
C ASN A 80 18.44 -41.13 25.78
N GLN A 81 17.53 -40.93 24.84
CA GLN A 81 17.67 -39.88 23.86
C GLN A 81 17.60 -38.59 24.67
N LYS A 82 18.77 -38.04 25.03
CA LYS A 82 18.95 -36.63 25.36
C LYS A 82 18.68 -35.84 24.08
N SER A 83 17.47 -35.94 23.56
CA SER A 83 17.02 -35.19 22.40
C SER A 83 16.64 -33.80 22.88
N SER A 84 17.38 -32.83 22.35
CA SER A 84 16.79 -31.56 21.90
C SER A 84 16.33 -30.62 23.01
N SER A 85 17.24 -30.18 23.88
CA SER A 85 16.99 -29.03 24.76
C SER A 85 17.53 -27.72 24.17
N SER A 86 18.54 -27.76 23.29
CA SER A 86 19.11 -26.54 22.65
C SER A 86 18.12 -25.89 21.69
N SER A 87 17.32 -26.70 21.01
CA SER A 87 16.17 -26.32 20.19
C SER A 87 15.13 -25.47 20.93
N ALA A 88 14.84 -25.74 22.21
CA ALA A 88 13.81 -25.00 22.96
C ALA A 88 14.19 -23.52 23.20
N ALA A 89 15.47 -23.20 23.38
CA ALA A 89 15.90 -21.80 23.50
C ALA A 89 15.88 -21.08 22.14
N PHE A 90 16.25 -21.77 21.05
CA PHE A 90 16.15 -21.25 19.69
C PHE A 90 14.70 -20.93 19.27
N VAL A 91 13.73 -21.73 19.73
CA VAL A 91 12.29 -21.53 19.48
C VAL A 91 11.80 -20.16 19.99
N PHE A 92 12.38 -19.61 21.06
CA PHE A 92 11.99 -18.29 21.58
C PHE A 92 12.96 -17.18 21.18
N ALA A 93 14.25 -17.49 20.98
CA ALA A 93 15.24 -16.51 20.57
C ALA A 93 15.03 -16.01 19.13
N LEU A 94 14.68 -16.91 18.19
CA LEU A 94 14.44 -16.51 16.79
C LEU A 94 13.24 -15.55 16.65
N PRO A 95 12.06 -15.85 17.22
CA PRO A 95 10.96 -14.89 17.26
C PRO A 95 11.31 -13.58 17.97
N CYS A 96 12.09 -13.63 19.06
CA CYS A 96 12.54 -12.42 19.77
C CYS A 96 13.35 -11.50 18.85
N LEU A 97 14.32 -12.05 18.12
CA LEU A 97 15.14 -11.27 17.18
C LEU A 97 14.31 -10.76 15.99
N PHE A 98 13.44 -11.60 15.45
CA PHE A 98 12.58 -11.23 14.32
C PHE A 98 11.61 -10.09 14.70
N THR A 99 10.97 -10.17 15.86
CA THR A 99 10.06 -9.13 16.34
C THR A 99 10.80 -7.84 16.73
N ALA A 100 12.02 -7.92 17.28
CA ALA A 100 12.87 -6.74 17.49
C ALA A 100 13.23 -6.06 16.16
N PHE A 101 13.55 -6.85 15.12
CA PHE A 101 13.82 -6.34 13.79
C PHE A 101 12.59 -5.63 13.21
N LEU A 102 11.40 -6.25 13.28
CA LEU A 102 10.15 -5.61 12.83
C LEU A 102 9.86 -4.32 13.61
N GLY A 103 10.07 -4.32 14.93
CA GLY A 103 9.93 -3.11 15.75
C GLY A 103 10.86 -1.99 15.30
N THR A 104 12.12 -2.32 15.02
CA THR A 104 13.11 -1.36 14.51
C THR A 104 12.72 -0.83 13.13
N TRP A 105 12.29 -1.72 12.23
CA TRP A 105 11.81 -1.34 10.90
C TRP A 105 10.61 -0.39 10.96
N GLN A 106 9.65 -0.62 11.88
CA GLN A 106 8.51 0.27 12.08
C GLN A 106 8.94 1.68 12.54
N ILE A 107 9.95 1.79 13.40
CA ILE A 107 10.51 3.09 13.81
C ILE A 107 11.18 3.81 12.63
N VAL A 108 12.01 3.11 11.85
CA VAL A 108 12.63 3.69 10.66
C VAL A 108 11.56 4.17 9.67
N ARG A 109 10.56 3.33 9.40
CA ARG A 109 9.44 3.68 8.51
C ARG A 109 8.65 4.88 9.02
N ARG A 110 8.46 4.99 10.35
CA ARG A 110 7.83 6.15 10.98
C ARG A 110 8.60 7.43 10.68
N HIS A 111 9.92 7.44 10.82
CA HIS A 111 10.73 8.64 10.56
C HIS A 111 10.59 9.11 9.12
N SER A 112 10.69 8.20 8.15
CA SER A 112 10.45 8.55 6.74
C SER A 112 9.04 9.11 6.50
N LYS A 113 8.03 8.61 7.23
CA LYS A 113 6.66 9.16 7.13
C LYS A 113 6.53 10.56 7.73
N ILE A 114 7.23 10.84 8.83
CA ILE A 114 7.25 12.18 9.42
C ILE A 114 7.87 13.18 8.45
N GLU A 115 9.02 12.85 7.87
CA GLU A 115 9.70 13.72 6.90
C GLU A 115 8.81 14.05 5.69
N LEU A 116 8.08 13.06 5.17
CA LEU A 116 7.12 13.26 4.08
C LEU A 116 5.95 14.16 4.47
N VAL A 117 5.42 14.00 5.68
CA VAL A 117 4.35 14.86 6.21
C VAL A 117 4.87 16.29 6.36
N GLU A 118 6.03 16.48 6.98
CA GLU A 118 6.64 17.79 7.19
C GLU A 118 6.92 18.51 5.88
N ALA A 119 7.51 17.82 4.89
CA ALA A 119 7.76 18.36 3.56
C ALA A 119 6.46 18.79 2.87
N ARG A 120 5.42 17.95 2.91
CA ARG A 120 4.10 18.28 2.34
C ARG A 120 3.43 19.45 3.06
N THR A 121 3.51 19.49 4.39
CA THR A 121 2.98 20.59 5.19
C THR A 121 3.70 21.90 4.89
N ALA A 122 5.02 21.88 4.71
CA ALA A 122 5.78 23.06 4.33
C ALA A 122 5.36 23.56 2.94
N ALA A 123 5.23 22.67 1.95
CA ALA A 123 4.81 23.01 0.59
C ALA A 123 3.38 23.61 0.55
N LEU A 124 2.43 23.02 1.29
CA LEU A 124 1.04 23.49 1.34
C LEU A 124 0.84 24.77 2.18
N LYS A 125 1.79 25.11 3.07
CA LYS A 125 1.74 26.39 3.82
C LYS A 125 2.22 27.59 2.99
N GLY A 126 2.89 27.36 1.87
CA GLY A 126 3.34 28.44 0.99
C GLY A 126 2.18 29.28 0.45
N THR A 127 2.48 30.54 0.12
CA THR A 127 1.59 31.38 -0.68
C THR A 127 1.43 30.74 -2.06
N GLY A 128 0.18 30.67 -2.56
CA GLY A 128 -0.09 30.15 -3.89
C GLY A 128 0.69 30.95 -4.94
N VAL A 129 1.27 30.24 -5.89
CA VAL A 129 1.99 30.82 -7.02
C VAL A 129 1.03 30.90 -8.21
N GLU A 130 1.12 31.94 -9.03
CA GLU A 130 0.33 31.98 -10.26
C GLU A 130 0.81 30.91 -11.24
N LEU A 131 -0.08 30.36 -12.05
CA LEU A 131 0.29 29.30 -13.01
C LEU A 131 1.43 29.72 -13.97
N ASN A 132 1.55 31.02 -14.26
CA ASN A 132 2.60 31.59 -15.12
C ASN A 132 4.01 31.50 -14.50
N GLU A 133 4.11 31.53 -13.19
CA GLU A 133 5.38 31.41 -12.46
C GLU A 133 5.73 29.94 -12.16
N LEU A 134 4.83 29.02 -12.51
CA LEU A 134 5.03 27.60 -12.29
C LEU A 134 6.07 27.03 -13.28
N SER A 135 7.14 26.49 -12.72
CA SER A 135 8.18 25.73 -13.44
C SER A 135 7.57 24.64 -14.32
N VAL A 136 8.23 24.35 -15.45
CA VAL A 136 7.91 23.26 -16.38
C VAL A 136 7.79 21.91 -15.67
N LYS A 137 8.60 21.70 -14.61
CA LYS A 137 8.50 20.53 -13.74
C LYS A 137 8.33 20.99 -12.30
N PRO A 138 7.10 21.26 -11.86
CA PRO A 138 6.86 21.74 -10.51
C PRO A 138 7.13 20.64 -9.48
N ALA A 139 7.51 21.05 -8.27
CA ALA A 139 7.56 20.14 -7.14
C ALA A 139 6.14 19.68 -6.79
N GLU A 140 5.97 18.43 -6.35
CA GLU A 140 4.67 17.95 -5.89
C GLU A 140 4.22 18.76 -4.66
N PHE A 141 2.92 19.04 -4.56
CA PHE A 141 2.29 19.79 -3.48
C PHE A 141 2.53 21.32 -3.45
N THR A 142 3.04 21.91 -4.54
CA THR A 142 3.04 23.37 -4.72
C THR A 142 1.61 23.87 -4.95
N ARG A 143 1.18 24.88 -4.17
CA ARG A 143 -0.10 25.58 -4.35
C ARG A 143 -0.04 26.51 -5.54
N VAL A 144 -1.07 26.47 -6.36
CA VAL A 144 -1.17 27.25 -7.59
C VAL A 144 -2.56 27.85 -7.70
N HIS A 145 -2.62 29.12 -8.08
CA HIS A 145 -3.85 29.76 -8.48
C HIS A 145 -3.99 29.65 -10.01
N ILE A 146 -5.15 29.16 -10.47
CA ILE A 146 -5.41 28.99 -11.90
C ILE A 146 -6.73 29.66 -12.26
N GLN A 147 -6.72 30.33 -13.41
CA GLN A 147 -7.90 30.94 -14.01
C GLN A 147 -8.02 30.48 -15.46
N GLY A 148 -9.22 30.14 -15.91
CA GLY A 148 -9.45 29.74 -17.30
C GLY A 148 -10.79 29.07 -17.56
N GLU A 149 -10.97 28.57 -18.77
CA GLU A 149 -12.16 27.84 -19.20
C GLU A 149 -11.85 26.34 -19.36
N PHE A 150 -12.77 25.51 -18.89
CA PHE A 150 -12.65 24.05 -18.97
C PHE A 150 -13.10 23.55 -20.33
N ASP A 151 -12.30 22.68 -20.93
CA ASP A 151 -12.71 21.89 -22.09
C ASP A 151 -13.41 20.61 -21.62
N HIS A 152 -14.70 20.72 -21.32
CA HIS A 152 -15.49 19.61 -20.79
C HIS A 152 -15.60 18.44 -21.78
N GLU A 153 -15.55 18.69 -23.09
CA GLU A 153 -15.64 17.67 -24.15
C GLU A 153 -14.43 16.73 -24.13
N ARG A 154 -13.26 17.26 -23.77
CA ARG A 154 -12.00 16.50 -23.67
C ARG A 154 -11.69 16.02 -22.25
N SER A 155 -12.69 15.86 -21.41
CA SER A 155 -12.52 15.32 -20.05
C SER A 155 -12.14 13.84 -20.04
N ILE A 156 -11.16 13.49 -19.20
CA ILE A 156 -10.70 12.14 -18.92
C ILE A 156 -11.28 11.63 -17.60
N TYR A 157 -11.74 10.37 -17.60
CA TYR A 157 -12.29 9.70 -16.43
C TYR A 157 -11.31 8.62 -15.95
N VAL A 158 -10.70 8.82 -14.79
CA VAL A 158 -9.75 7.87 -14.20
C VAL A 158 -10.44 7.02 -13.15
N GLY A 159 -10.54 5.71 -13.35
CA GLY A 159 -11.14 4.79 -12.38
C GLY A 159 -11.10 3.32 -12.77
N PRO A 160 -11.66 2.44 -11.92
CA PRO A 160 -12.57 2.76 -10.81
C PRO A 160 -11.86 3.38 -9.59
N ARG A 161 -12.49 4.41 -9.00
CA ARG A 161 -12.07 5.04 -7.74
C ARG A 161 -13.19 4.88 -6.71
N PRO A 162 -13.11 3.87 -5.81
CA PRO A 162 -14.11 3.70 -4.78
C PRO A 162 -13.99 4.79 -3.70
N ARG A 163 -15.13 5.27 -3.23
CA ARG A 163 -15.27 6.17 -2.08
C ARG A 163 -16.30 5.59 -1.13
N SER A 164 -16.10 5.78 0.17
CA SER A 164 -17.11 5.44 1.18
C SER A 164 -18.04 6.64 1.38
N SER A 165 -19.33 6.45 1.17
CA SER A 165 -20.40 7.41 1.48
C SER A 165 -21.48 6.70 2.29
N MET A 166 -21.86 7.28 3.44
CA MET A 166 -22.87 6.69 4.35
C MET A 166 -22.67 5.20 4.68
N GLY A 167 -21.42 4.77 4.88
CA GLY A 167 -21.07 3.37 5.17
C GLY A 167 -21.16 2.41 3.98
N SER A 168 -21.52 2.90 2.79
CA SER A 168 -21.54 2.13 1.54
C SER A 168 -20.38 2.52 0.62
N ALA A 169 -19.74 1.53 0.02
CA ALA A 169 -18.70 1.76 -0.99
C ALA A 169 -19.36 2.09 -2.34
N ILE A 170 -19.13 3.29 -2.84
CA ILE A 170 -19.63 3.76 -4.13
C ILE A 170 -18.44 3.86 -5.08
N ASN A 171 -18.57 3.27 -6.27
CA ASN A 171 -17.58 3.39 -7.33
C ASN A 171 -17.81 4.68 -8.12
N GLY A 172 -16.71 5.31 -8.52
CA GLY A 172 -16.74 6.49 -9.37
C GLY A 172 -15.44 6.69 -10.11
N PHE A 173 -15.25 7.90 -10.61
CA PHE A 173 -14.10 8.31 -11.38
C PHE A 173 -13.50 9.59 -10.80
N MET A 174 -12.20 9.77 -10.98
CA MET A 174 -11.59 11.09 -10.87
C MET A 174 -11.70 11.77 -12.24
N LEU A 175 -12.23 12.98 -12.23
CA LEU A 175 -12.46 13.78 -13.43
C LEU A 175 -11.24 14.67 -13.68
N VAL A 176 -10.52 14.42 -14.76
CA VAL A 176 -9.39 15.23 -15.20
C VAL A 176 -9.80 15.98 -16.46
N THR A 177 -9.83 17.30 -16.41
CA THR A 177 -10.30 18.14 -17.51
C THR A 177 -9.20 19.11 -17.92
N PRO A 178 -8.90 19.25 -19.23
CA PRO A 178 -8.02 20.30 -19.72
C PRO A 178 -8.65 21.66 -19.43
N LEU A 179 -7.86 22.56 -18.86
CA LEU A 179 -8.21 23.97 -18.74
C LEU A 179 -7.38 24.73 -19.77
N HIS A 180 -7.94 25.80 -20.34
CA HIS A 180 -7.23 26.76 -21.18
C HIS A 180 -7.46 28.16 -20.59
N SER A 181 -6.52 29.09 -20.67
CA SER A 181 -6.87 30.50 -20.55
C SER A 181 -5.98 31.41 -21.35
N ASP A 182 -6.51 32.60 -21.55
CA ASP A 182 -5.93 33.64 -22.37
C ASP A 182 -4.67 34.24 -21.73
N ASP A 183 -4.51 34.14 -20.40
CA ASP A 183 -3.36 34.69 -19.68
C ASP A 183 -2.10 33.83 -19.82
N TRP A 184 -2.22 32.62 -20.37
CA TRP A 184 -1.14 31.63 -20.39
C TRP A 184 -1.16 30.80 -21.68
N ASN A 185 -0.06 30.83 -22.43
CA ASN A 185 0.05 30.18 -23.74
C ASN A 185 0.36 28.67 -23.69
N ARG A 186 -0.08 27.97 -22.64
CA ARG A 186 0.05 26.50 -22.51
C ARG A 186 -1.27 25.93 -21.99
N PRO A 187 -1.56 24.63 -22.10
CA PRO A 187 -2.70 23.99 -21.43
C PRO A 187 -2.29 23.37 -20.08
N VAL A 188 -3.26 23.13 -19.19
CA VAL A 188 -3.05 22.50 -17.87
C VAL A 188 -4.11 21.43 -17.66
N LEU A 189 -3.71 20.29 -17.10
CA LEU A 189 -4.64 19.26 -16.70
C LEU A 189 -5.12 19.54 -15.28
N VAL A 190 -6.42 19.61 -15.08
CA VAL A 190 -7.01 19.85 -13.76
C VAL A 190 -7.80 18.62 -13.35
N ASN A 191 -7.34 17.95 -12.30
CA ASN A 191 -8.13 16.97 -11.58
C ASN A 191 -9.18 17.72 -10.74
N ARG A 192 -10.42 17.77 -11.23
CA ARG A 192 -11.56 18.48 -10.64
C ARG A 192 -12.11 17.76 -9.40
N GLY A 193 -11.76 16.49 -9.20
CA GLY A 193 -12.21 15.70 -8.06
C GLY A 193 -13.01 14.46 -8.48
N TRP A 194 -13.74 13.90 -7.52
CA TRP A 194 -14.46 12.64 -7.69
C TRP A 194 -15.89 12.85 -8.20
N VAL A 195 -16.33 11.98 -9.10
CA VAL A 195 -17.68 11.91 -9.65
C VAL A 195 -18.22 10.48 -9.60
N PRO A 196 -19.54 10.28 -9.46
CA PRO A 196 -20.14 8.94 -9.41
C PRO A 196 -20.04 8.25 -10.77
N SER A 197 -20.16 6.92 -10.78
CA SER A 197 -20.08 6.14 -12.03
C SER A 197 -21.15 6.53 -13.06
N THR A 198 -22.30 7.01 -12.60
CA THR A 198 -23.42 7.48 -13.46
C THR A 198 -23.09 8.76 -14.22
N TRP A 199 -22.04 9.50 -13.84
CA TRP A 199 -21.63 10.77 -14.47
C TRP A 199 -21.33 10.65 -15.97
N ARG A 200 -20.74 9.52 -16.38
CA ARG A 200 -20.39 9.28 -17.79
C ARG A 200 -21.63 9.03 -18.64
N SER A 201 -22.61 8.33 -18.09
CA SER A 201 -23.85 7.92 -18.79
C SER A 201 -24.95 8.97 -18.76
N ASP A 202 -25.02 9.79 -17.70
CA ASP A 202 -26.10 10.77 -17.50
C ASP A 202 -25.62 12.20 -17.86
N ALA A 203 -25.86 12.58 -19.11
CA ALA A 203 -25.49 13.89 -19.62
C ALA A 203 -26.28 15.04 -18.96
N GLN A 204 -27.55 14.81 -18.60
CA GLN A 204 -28.38 15.84 -17.94
C GLN A 204 -27.90 16.10 -16.52
N PHE A 205 -27.52 15.05 -15.80
CA PHE A 205 -26.90 15.19 -14.48
C PHE A 205 -25.56 15.92 -14.56
N ARG A 206 -24.72 15.58 -15.53
CA ARG A 206 -23.42 16.25 -15.74
C ARG A 206 -23.57 17.75 -16.05
N GLN A 207 -24.49 18.12 -16.93
CA GLN A 207 -24.71 19.52 -17.35
C GLN A 207 -25.10 20.44 -16.19
N GLN A 208 -25.66 19.92 -15.10
CA GLN A 208 -25.97 20.70 -13.90
C GLN A 208 -24.71 21.26 -13.20
N TRP A 209 -23.55 20.64 -13.44
CA TRP A 209 -22.30 20.91 -12.73
C TRP A 209 -21.16 21.36 -13.67
N ASP A 210 -21.39 21.32 -14.98
CA ASP A 210 -20.46 21.89 -15.95
C ASP A 210 -20.56 23.40 -15.90
N THR A 211 -19.55 24.03 -15.30
CA THR A 211 -19.44 25.49 -15.25
C THR A 211 -19.06 25.99 -16.63
N SER A 212 -19.91 26.83 -17.22
CA SER A 212 -19.62 27.53 -18.48
C SER A 212 -18.84 28.82 -18.21
N GLY A 213 -17.86 29.11 -19.06
CA GLY A 213 -17.04 30.33 -18.98
C GLY A 213 -15.83 30.24 -18.04
N THR A 214 -15.22 31.39 -17.79
CA THR A 214 -13.97 31.51 -17.02
C THR A 214 -14.20 31.23 -15.55
N VAL A 215 -13.48 30.23 -15.01
CA VAL A 215 -13.42 29.88 -13.59
C VAL A 215 -12.09 30.31 -12.98
N SER A 216 -12.11 30.60 -11.68
CA SER A 216 -10.92 30.85 -10.85
C SER A 216 -10.91 29.84 -9.72
N LEU A 217 -9.81 29.09 -9.56
CA LEU A 217 -9.74 28.06 -8.53
C LEU A 217 -8.32 27.93 -7.94
N GLU A 218 -8.26 27.48 -6.69
CA GLU A 218 -7.02 27.05 -6.08
C GLU A 218 -6.78 25.56 -6.37
N ALA A 219 -5.53 25.25 -6.73
CA ALA A 219 -5.11 23.89 -7.02
C ALA A 219 -3.75 23.59 -6.40
N VAL A 220 -3.42 22.30 -6.37
CA VAL A 220 -2.15 21.78 -5.88
C VAL A 220 -1.55 20.89 -6.95
N THR A 221 -0.29 21.12 -7.28
CA THR A 221 0.44 20.31 -8.26
C THR A 221 0.59 18.86 -7.82
N ARG A 222 0.36 17.93 -8.76
CA ARG A 222 0.52 16.49 -8.57
C ARG A 222 1.48 15.92 -9.61
N VAL A 223 2.09 14.80 -9.27
CA VAL A 223 2.88 13.98 -10.20
C VAL A 223 2.07 12.77 -10.66
N SER A 224 2.56 12.09 -11.69
CA SER A 224 1.95 10.84 -12.15
C SER A 224 1.97 9.78 -11.04
N GLU A 225 0.92 8.97 -11.01
CA GLU A 225 0.85 7.86 -10.07
C GLU A 225 1.79 6.73 -10.46
N ASP A 226 2.23 5.96 -9.46
CA ASP A 226 3.00 4.72 -9.66
C ASP A 226 2.09 3.52 -9.35
N PRO A 227 1.52 2.86 -10.37
CA PRO A 227 0.55 1.79 -10.16
C PRO A 227 1.24 0.48 -9.72
N SER A 228 0.55 -0.31 -8.91
CA SER A 228 0.99 -1.68 -8.61
C SER A 228 0.83 -2.60 -9.82
N SER A 229 1.58 -3.70 -9.88
CA SER A 229 1.51 -4.69 -10.98
C SER A 229 0.15 -5.35 -11.21
N PHE A 230 -0.80 -5.21 -10.28
CA PHE A 230 -2.17 -5.73 -10.42
C PHE A 230 -3.13 -4.73 -11.09
N VAL A 231 -2.70 -3.49 -11.30
CA VAL A 231 -3.51 -2.47 -11.99
C VAL A 231 -3.37 -2.68 -13.50
N PRO A 232 -4.48 -2.78 -14.25
CA PRO A 232 -4.42 -2.87 -15.70
C PRO A 232 -3.74 -1.65 -16.35
N GLN A 233 -3.19 -1.83 -17.55
CA GLN A 233 -2.59 -0.74 -18.31
C GLN A 233 -3.64 0.23 -18.84
N ASN A 234 -3.30 1.52 -18.87
CA ASN A 234 -4.14 2.54 -19.48
C ASN A 234 -4.24 2.33 -21.00
N ASN A 235 -5.40 2.60 -21.59
CA ASN A 235 -5.62 2.54 -23.03
C ASN A 235 -6.18 3.89 -23.54
N PRO A 236 -5.31 4.78 -24.04
CA PRO A 236 -5.72 6.08 -24.56
C PRO A 236 -6.70 6.01 -25.73
N LYS A 237 -6.68 4.93 -26.53
CA LYS A 237 -7.52 4.79 -27.73
C LYS A 237 -8.98 4.49 -27.38
N THR A 238 -9.21 3.73 -26.32
CA THR A 238 -10.56 3.40 -25.82
C THR A 238 -11.04 4.37 -24.74
N GLY A 239 -10.16 5.27 -24.26
CA GLY A 239 -10.43 6.19 -23.16
C GLY A 239 -10.55 5.47 -21.81
N GLU A 240 -9.86 4.33 -21.65
CA GLU A 240 -9.80 3.57 -20.41
C GLU A 240 -8.57 3.98 -19.60
N TRP A 241 -8.81 4.67 -18.48
CA TRP A 241 -7.77 5.17 -17.60
C TRP A 241 -7.98 4.61 -16.19
N PHE A 242 -7.03 3.83 -15.69
CA PHE A 242 -7.07 3.20 -14.37
C PHE A 242 -6.26 3.98 -13.32
N TRP A 243 -5.20 4.64 -13.77
CA TRP A 243 -4.30 5.46 -12.95
C TRP A 243 -3.88 6.73 -13.69
N ILE A 244 -3.41 7.72 -12.95
CA ILE A 244 -3.04 9.03 -13.50
C ILE A 244 -1.65 8.97 -14.11
N ASP A 245 -1.57 8.94 -15.45
CA ASP A 245 -0.34 9.08 -16.23
C ASP A 245 -0.35 10.42 -16.97
N ILE A 246 0.39 11.41 -16.46
CA ILE A 246 0.36 12.78 -17.01
C ILE A 246 0.85 12.82 -18.46
N PRO A 247 2.04 12.28 -18.81
CA PRO A 247 2.50 12.24 -20.20
C PRO A 247 1.53 11.53 -21.15
N ALA A 248 1.00 10.37 -20.75
CA ALA A 248 0.08 9.63 -21.62
C ALA A 248 -1.25 10.37 -21.81
N MET A 249 -1.80 10.98 -20.76
CA MET A 249 -3.02 11.80 -20.86
C MET A 249 -2.80 13.04 -21.72
N ALA A 250 -1.69 13.74 -21.54
CA ALA A 250 -1.34 14.89 -22.38
C ALA A 250 -1.24 14.50 -23.86
N ALA A 251 -0.56 13.38 -24.17
CA ALA A 251 -0.44 12.86 -25.53
C ALA A 251 -1.81 12.45 -26.12
N ALA A 252 -2.68 11.82 -25.32
CA ALA A 252 -4.03 11.43 -25.75
C ALA A 252 -4.90 12.65 -26.12
N LEU A 253 -4.65 13.78 -25.47
CA LEU A 253 -5.39 15.03 -25.65
C LEU A 253 -4.76 15.97 -26.69
N GLY A 254 -3.61 15.59 -27.26
CA GLY A 254 -2.85 16.43 -28.19
C GLY A 254 -2.19 17.64 -27.52
N LEU A 255 -1.95 17.58 -26.20
CA LEU A 255 -1.32 18.64 -25.43
C LEU A 255 0.20 18.44 -25.39
N PRO A 256 0.99 19.51 -25.13
CA PRO A 256 2.43 19.41 -24.93
C PRO A 256 2.81 18.42 -23.81
N ALA A 257 3.91 17.69 -23.98
CA ALA A 257 4.34 16.66 -23.03
C ALA A 257 4.73 17.22 -21.64
N ASP A 258 4.99 18.52 -21.56
CA ASP A 258 5.30 19.26 -20.33
C ASP A 258 4.05 19.85 -19.64
N THR A 259 2.85 19.47 -20.08
CA THR A 259 1.59 19.88 -19.45
C THR A 259 1.55 19.45 -17.98
N PRO A 260 1.48 20.39 -17.01
CA PRO A 260 1.39 20.02 -15.61
C PRO A 260 -0.01 19.51 -15.25
N LEU A 261 -0.08 18.66 -14.22
CA LEU A 261 -1.33 18.25 -13.59
C LEU A 261 -1.47 18.96 -12.24
N VAL A 262 -2.63 19.56 -12.04
CA VAL A 262 -3.02 20.18 -10.77
C VAL A 262 -4.32 19.56 -10.25
N GLU A 263 -4.43 19.36 -8.96
CA GLU A 263 -5.62 18.85 -8.26
C GLU A 263 -6.34 20.02 -7.63
N ALA A 264 -7.59 20.26 -8.03
CA ALA A 264 -8.42 21.33 -7.49
C ALA A 264 -8.70 21.08 -6.00
N VAL A 265 -8.49 22.11 -5.19
CA VAL A 265 -8.69 22.04 -3.74
C VAL A 265 -9.78 23.00 -3.28
N SER A 266 -10.59 22.54 -2.35
CA SER A 266 -11.50 23.42 -1.63
C SER A 266 -10.71 24.16 -0.54
N VAL A 267 -10.62 25.48 -0.68
CA VAL A 267 -10.06 26.38 0.32
C VAL A 267 -11.08 26.51 1.43
N ALA A 268 -10.76 25.95 2.60
CA ALA A 268 -11.67 25.94 3.73
C ALA A 268 -11.88 27.36 4.28
N GLY A 269 -12.89 28.07 3.77
CA GLY A 269 -13.71 29.01 4.53
C GLY A 269 -15.08 28.35 4.69
N GLU A 270 -15.51 28.10 5.92
CA GLU A 270 -16.69 27.28 6.28
C GLU A 270 -16.69 25.86 5.69
N GLN A 271 -16.33 24.86 6.50
CA GLN A 271 -16.98 23.54 6.58
C GLN A 271 -16.03 22.58 7.32
N PRO A 272 -16.44 22.00 8.47
CA PRO A 272 -15.62 21.01 9.14
C PRO A 272 -15.62 19.74 8.27
N ALA A 273 -14.52 19.52 7.57
CA ALA A 273 -14.19 18.21 7.03
C ALA A 273 -14.36 17.19 8.16
N SER A 274 -15.12 16.12 7.91
CA SER A 274 -15.21 14.96 8.80
C SER A 274 -13.88 14.20 8.76
N SER A 275 -12.84 14.82 9.31
CA SER A 275 -11.44 14.39 9.32
C SER A 275 -11.16 13.36 10.43
N GLY A 276 -12.08 12.43 10.65
CA GLY A 276 -11.87 11.29 11.56
C GLY A 276 -11.51 10.03 10.79
N SER A 277 -10.73 9.14 11.41
CA SER A 277 -10.91 7.70 11.15
C SER A 277 -12.42 7.40 11.13
N PRO A 278 -12.91 6.49 10.27
CA PRO A 278 -14.34 6.23 10.17
C PRO A 278 -14.89 6.07 11.57
N THR A 279 -15.82 6.95 11.94
CA THR A 279 -16.40 6.90 13.28
C THR A 279 -17.07 5.54 13.44
N THR A 280 -17.27 5.07 14.66
CA THR A 280 -18.00 3.82 14.88
C THR A 280 -19.36 3.84 14.17
N MET A 281 -19.99 5.01 14.04
CA MET A 281 -21.23 5.20 13.27
C MET A 281 -21.04 5.05 11.75
N ASP A 282 -19.89 5.44 11.21
CA ASP A 282 -19.53 5.23 9.79
C ASP A 282 -19.30 3.77 9.46
N VAL A 283 -18.57 3.05 10.33
CA VAL A 283 -18.28 1.62 10.16
C VAL A 283 -19.56 0.79 10.29
N MET A 284 -20.46 1.19 11.19
CA MET A 284 -21.72 0.50 11.43
C MET A 284 -22.83 0.90 10.45
N GLY A 285 -22.57 1.80 9.49
CA GLY A 285 -23.57 2.26 8.51
C GLY A 285 -24.74 3.01 9.15
N LEU A 286 -24.55 3.56 10.35
CA LEU A 286 -25.60 4.22 11.14
C LEU A 286 -25.66 5.75 10.89
N ARG A 287 -24.88 6.27 9.94
CA ARG A 287 -24.94 7.69 9.56
C ARG A 287 -26.23 7.94 8.76
N THR A 288 -27.15 8.67 9.36
CA THR A 288 -28.42 9.07 8.75
C THR A 288 -28.32 10.34 7.92
N THR A 289 -27.29 11.16 8.13
CA THR A 289 -27.07 12.42 7.40
C THR A 289 -25.89 12.32 6.45
N ARG A 290 -26.12 12.72 5.19
CA ARG A 290 -25.10 12.81 4.16
C ARG A 290 -24.18 14.01 4.45
N PRO A 291 -22.85 13.88 4.36
CA PRO A 291 -21.96 15.02 4.57
C PRO A 291 -22.15 16.06 3.46
N LEU A 292 -22.15 17.34 3.82
CA LEU A 292 -22.46 18.48 2.93
C LEU A 292 -21.56 18.56 1.68
N ASN A 293 -20.33 18.03 1.74
CA ASN A 293 -19.43 17.96 0.58
C ASN A 293 -19.84 16.93 -0.48
N GLU A 294 -20.84 16.09 -0.21
CA GLU A 294 -21.40 15.15 -1.18
C GLU A 294 -22.67 15.68 -1.88
N GLU A 295 -23.10 16.90 -1.54
CA GLU A 295 -24.23 17.59 -2.19
C GLU A 295 -23.81 18.38 -3.45
N SER A 296 -22.51 18.51 -3.70
CA SER A 296 -21.99 19.19 -4.89
C SER A 296 -20.93 18.36 -5.61
N TYR A 297 -21.04 18.30 -6.93
CA TYR A 297 -20.08 17.62 -7.78
C TYR A 297 -19.36 18.60 -8.72
N PRO A 298 -18.13 18.28 -9.16
CA PRO A 298 -17.26 17.20 -8.68
C PRO A 298 -16.81 17.40 -7.22
N ILE A 299 -16.64 16.30 -6.47
CA ILE A 299 -16.20 16.38 -5.08
C ILE A 299 -14.68 16.58 -5.03
N THR A 300 -14.26 17.83 -4.81
CA THR A 300 -12.85 18.22 -4.61
C THR A 300 -12.28 17.65 -3.31
N ARG A 301 -10.96 17.47 -3.25
CA ARG A 301 -10.28 17.18 -1.98
C ARG A 301 -10.03 18.45 -1.19
N SER A 302 -10.07 18.35 0.14
CA SER A 302 -9.59 19.42 1.00
C SER A 302 -8.06 19.36 1.10
N VAL A 303 -7.45 20.51 1.41
CA VAL A 303 -6.01 20.59 1.70
C VAL A 303 -5.60 19.64 2.83
N SER A 304 -6.48 19.41 3.81
CA SER A 304 -6.25 18.46 4.92
C SER A 304 -6.30 16.99 4.46
N GLU A 305 -7.19 16.64 3.53
CA GLU A 305 -7.26 15.29 2.95
C GLU A 305 -5.98 14.96 2.17
N LEU A 306 -5.40 15.96 1.48
CA LEU A 306 -4.10 15.82 0.82
C LEU A 306 -2.96 15.50 1.80
N MET A 307 -3.06 15.88 3.07
CA MET A 307 -2.05 15.56 4.10
C MET A 307 -2.24 14.16 4.72
N THR A 308 -3.37 13.50 4.46
CA THR A 308 -3.73 12.27 5.13
C THR A 308 -3.07 11.06 4.46
N PHE A 309 -2.38 10.24 5.25
CA PHE A 309 -1.87 8.94 4.83
C PHE A 309 -2.75 7.83 5.39
N LYS A 310 -2.95 6.74 4.61
CA LYS A 310 -3.69 5.55 5.06
C LYS A 310 -3.12 4.94 6.34
N VAL A 311 -1.79 4.92 6.47
CA VAL A 311 -1.07 4.47 7.66
C VAL A 311 -0.27 5.65 8.18
N THR A 312 -0.60 6.10 9.39
CA THR A 312 -0.04 7.31 9.99
C THR A 312 1.28 7.04 10.73
N PRO A 313 2.11 8.06 10.98
CA PRO A 313 3.27 7.93 11.86
C PRO A 313 2.91 7.40 13.26
N ASN A 314 1.70 7.66 13.73
CA ASN A 314 1.20 7.17 15.01
C ASN A 314 0.90 5.66 14.96
N ASP A 315 0.36 5.16 13.85
CA ASP A 315 0.14 3.73 13.64
C ASP A 315 1.47 2.97 13.63
N HIS A 316 2.48 3.49 12.93
CA HIS A 316 3.83 2.91 12.96
C HIS A 316 4.43 2.89 14.37
N ARG A 317 4.18 3.92 15.19
CA ARG A 317 4.59 3.92 16.62
C ARG A 317 3.88 2.82 17.41
N ASN A 318 2.57 2.69 17.23
CA ASN A 318 1.77 1.67 17.92
C ASN A 318 2.21 0.27 17.51
N TYR A 319 2.46 0.03 16.22
CA TYR A 319 3.01 -1.24 15.75
C TYR A 319 4.41 -1.51 16.32
N ALA A 320 5.29 -0.51 16.36
CA ALA A 320 6.61 -0.66 16.97
C ALA A 320 6.51 -1.09 18.44
N LEU A 321 5.59 -0.49 19.21
CA LEU A 321 5.34 -0.88 20.60
C LEU A 321 4.90 -2.34 20.70
N THR A 322 3.92 -2.77 19.88
CA THR A 322 3.46 -4.16 19.84
C THR A 322 4.59 -5.14 19.50
N TRP A 323 5.46 -4.80 18.55
CA TRP A 323 6.59 -5.66 18.19
C TRP A 323 7.64 -5.75 19.29
N TYR A 324 7.94 -4.64 19.97
CA TYR A 324 8.88 -4.65 21.08
C TYR A 324 8.33 -5.35 22.33
N THR A 325 7.02 -5.27 22.62
CA THR A 325 6.44 -6.02 23.73
C THR A 325 6.49 -7.54 23.48
N LEU A 326 6.19 -7.98 22.25
CA LEU A 326 6.36 -9.37 21.82
C LEU A 326 7.83 -9.82 21.90
N SER A 327 8.76 -8.97 21.49
CA SER A 327 10.20 -9.25 21.60
C SER A 327 10.62 -9.39 23.06
N ALA A 328 10.18 -8.49 23.95
CA ALA A 328 10.49 -8.57 25.37
C ALA A 328 9.90 -9.84 26.03
N ALA A 329 8.67 -10.22 25.68
CA ALA A 329 8.03 -11.43 26.21
C ALA A 329 8.78 -12.70 25.76
N THR A 330 9.08 -12.81 24.47
CA THR A 330 9.81 -13.96 23.92
C THR A 330 11.26 -14.03 24.40
N GLY A 331 11.92 -12.87 24.53
CA GLY A 331 13.24 -12.76 25.16
C GLY A 331 13.25 -13.18 26.62
N SER A 332 12.23 -12.81 27.40
CA SER A 332 12.07 -13.21 28.80
C SER A 332 11.89 -14.74 28.94
N MET A 333 11.09 -15.35 28.05
CA MET A 333 10.92 -16.80 28.00
C MET A 333 12.23 -17.53 27.64
N ALA A 334 12.95 -17.04 26.63
CA ALA A 334 14.25 -17.58 26.26
C ALA A 334 15.25 -17.49 27.41
N TYR A 335 15.33 -16.34 28.08
CA TYR A 335 16.18 -16.12 29.24
C TYR A 335 15.83 -17.06 30.41
N GLY A 336 14.54 -17.21 30.73
CA GLY A 336 14.08 -18.14 31.76
C GLY A 336 14.49 -19.60 31.50
N ILE A 337 14.41 -20.05 30.25
CA ILE A 337 14.86 -21.40 29.85
C ILE A 337 16.38 -21.55 30.01
N LEU A 338 17.14 -20.54 29.61
CA LEU A 338 18.60 -20.55 29.73
C LEU A 338 19.07 -20.52 31.20
N ASN A 339 18.39 -19.77 32.06
CA ASN A 339 18.75 -19.70 33.48
C ASN A 339 18.38 -20.97 34.25
N LYS A 340 17.24 -21.61 33.95
CA LYS A 340 16.91 -22.94 34.50
C LYS A 340 17.95 -24.00 34.16
N ARG A 341 18.71 -23.83 33.07
CA ARG A 341 19.83 -24.71 32.69
C ARG A 341 21.10 -24.46 33.49
N LYS A 342 21.41 -23.22 33.87
CA LYS A 342 22.62 -22.88 34.66
C LYS A 342 22.55 -23.35 36.11
N GLY A 343 21.34 -23.54 36.65
CA GLY A 343 21.11 -24.01 38.02
C GLY A 343 20.91 -25.52 38.19
N ARG A 344 21.07 -26.32 37.12
CA ARG A 344 21.08 -27.79 37.15
C ARG A 344 22.47 -28.31 36.88
#